data_AF-A0A1W0E7X4-F1
#
_entry.id   AF-A0A1W0E7X4-F1
#
_cell.length_a   1.000
_cell.length_b   1.000
_cell.length_c   1.000
_cell.angle_alpha   90.00
_cell.angle_beta   90.00
_cell.angle_gamma   90.00
#
_symmetry.space_group_name_H-M   'P 1'
#
loop_
_entity.id
_entity.type
_entity.pdbx_description
1 polymer ?
#
loop_
_entity_poly.entity_id
_entity_poly.type
_entity_poly.pdbx_seq_one_letter_code
_entity_poly.pdbx_strand_id
1 'polypeptide(L)'
;MEKYSKEDLNKNNTEITKEFEEAYFNAFREEVKKLTLLIKKDELDGRISLLKELIQKKNSLEIKYPIVLGGIKCRISVMNMGDIKNASKMYLSENDSINNNIEKLKVFNLNLSEKDIRNNKLSHFYYLNNFLSKRKVTFDDKKLNITCKITLSGPVITCENKKEWKGENFFEKFTSEIDFVEESNWIDFFGLLSPKINQMVSNHLDFS
;
A
#
# COMPACT_ATOMS: atom_id res chain seq x y z
N MET A 1 -17.15 56.73 63.59
CA MET A 1 -17.89 56.88 62.30
C MET A 1 -16.91 57.42 61.28
N GLU A 2 -16.24 56.52 60.58
CA GLU A 2 -15.31 56.89 59.50
C GLU A 2 -16.14 57.33 58.28
N LYS A 3 -16.04 58.61 57.94
CA LYS A 3 -16.59 59.15 56.70
C LYS A 3 -15.67 58.72 55.56
N TYR A 4 -16.01 57.61 54.89
CA TYR A 4 -15.40 57.30 53.60
C TYR A 4 -15.71 58.45 52.63
N SER A 5 -14.66 59.01 52.02
CA SER A 5 -14.80 60.09 51.03
C SER A 5 -15.58 59.55 49.82
N LYS A 6 -16.47 60.36 49.25
CA LYS A 6 -17.21 60.02 48.01
C LYS A 6 -16.26 59.67 46.86
N GLU A 7 -15.02 60.13 46.90
CA GLU A 7 -13.98 59.85 45.91
C GLU A 7 -13.45 58.41 46.01
N ASP A 8 -13.30 57.85 47.22
CA ASP A 8 -12.84 56.47 47.43
C ASP A 8 -13.90 55.45 47.00
N LEU A 9 -15.18 55.78 47.21
CA LEU A 9 -16.32 54.98 46.72
C LEU A 9 -16.42 54.98 45.20
N ASN A 10 -16.15 56.12 44.54
CA ASN A 10 -16.18 56.21 43.08
C ASN A 10 -15.00 55.49 42.43
N LYS A 11 -13.82 55.56 43.05
CA LYS A 11 -12.62 54.86 42.57
C LYS A 11 -12.76 53.35 42.68
N ASN A 12 -13.25 52.84 43.82
CA ASN A 12 -13.56 51.42 44.00
C ASN A 12 -14.62 50.92 43.01
N ASN A 13 -15.69 51.67 42.78
CA ASN A 13 -16.71 51.29 41.79
C ASN A 13 -16.14 51.21 40.37
N THR A 14 -15.23 52.11 40.01
CA THR A 14 -14.58 52.14 38.69
C THR A 14 -13.62 50.95 38.52
N GLU A 15 -12.94 50.55 39.60
CA GLU A 15 -12.00 49.42 39.62
C GLU A 15 -12.74 48.08 39.53
N ILE A 16 -13.84 47.92 40.29
CA ILE A 16 -14.73 46.74 40.23
C ILE A 16 -15.35 46.58 38.84
N THR A 17 -15.76 47.67 38.18
CA THR A 17 -16.28 47.59 36.80
C THR A 17 -15.23 47.13 35.80
N LYS A 18 -13.96 47.54 35.97
CA LYS A 18 -12.88 47.11 35.08
C LYS A 18 -12.53 45.64 35.28
N GLU A 19 -12.47 45.17 36.52
CA GLU A 19 -12.26 43.74 36.80
C GLU A 19 -13.37 42.87 36.22
N PHE A 20 -14.62 43.31 36.33
CA PHE A 20 -15.75 42.63 35.72
C PHE A 20 -15.66 42.60 34.19
N GLU A 21 -15.34 43.73 33.56
CA GLU A 21 -15.16 43.81 32.10
C GLU A 21 -14.04 42.90 31.63
N GLU A 22 -12.88 42.90 32.29
CA GLU A 22 -11.76 42.02 31.96
C GLU A 22 -12.12 40.55 32.11
N ALA A 23 -12.79 40.17 33.21
CA ALA A 23 -13.25 38.80 33.44
C ALA A 23 -14.27 38.37 32.37
N TYR A 24 -15.21 39.24 32.02
CA TYR A 24 -16.21 38.99 30.97
C TYR A 24 -15.56 38.80 29.60
N PHE A 25 -14.68 39.70 29.19
CA PHE A 25 -14.01 39.60 27.88
C PHE A 25 -13.02 38.43 27.81
N ASN A 26 -12.42 38.04 28.94
CA ASN A 26 -11.60 36.84 29.00
C ASN A 26 -12.45 35.57 28.84
N ALA A 27 -13.57 35.46 29.55
CA ALA A 27 -14.51 34.35 29.40
C ALA A 27 -15.06 34.26 27.96
N PHE A 28 -15.43 35.41 27.38
CA PHE A 28 -15.89 35.48 25.99
C PHE A 28 -14.81 35.02 24.99
N ARG A 29 -13.56 35.47 25.17
CA ARG A 29 -12.43 35.04 24.31
C ARG A 29 -12.18 33.54 24.40
N GLU A 30 -12.25 32.96 25.60
CA GLU A 30 -12.10 31.52 25.79
C GLU A 30 -13.25 30.73 25.15
N GLU A 31 -14.49 31.22 25.23
CA GLU A 31 -15.62 30.55 24.58
C GLU A 31 -15.51 30.62 23.05
N VAL A 32 -15.08 31.75 22.48
CA VAL A 32 -14.82 31.87 21.03
C VAL A 32 -13.71 30.92 20.58
N LYS A 33 -12.62 30.78 21.36
CA LYS A 33 -11.55 29.80 21.07
C LYS A 33 -12.10 28.37 21.08
N LYS A 34 -12.90 28.03 22.08
CA LYS A 34 -13.52 26.71 22.21
C LYS A 34 -14.43 26.38 21.02
N LEU A 35 -15.28 27.32 20.60
CA LEU A 35 -16.12 27.17 19.41
C LEU A 35 -15.28 26.99 18.14
N THR A 36 -14.20 27.75 18.00
CA THR A 36 -13.27 27.62 16.87
C THR A 36 -12.61 26.23 16.84
N LEU A 37 -12.23 25.69 17.99
CA LEU A 37 -11.65 24.35 18.10
C LEU A 37 -12.68 23.25 17.78
N LEU A 38 -13.94 23.43 18.19
CA LEU A 38 -15.04 22.52 17.85
C LEU A 38 -15.26 22.43 16.34
N ILE A 39 -15.34 23.57 15.64
CA ILE A 39 -15.48 23.61 14.18
C ILE A 39 -14.32 22.88 13.49
N LYS A 40 -13.08 23.13 13.93
CA LYS A 40 -11.89 22.45 13.38
C LYS A 40 -11.92 20.94 13.64
N LYS A 41 -12.40 20.53 14.81
CA LYS A 41 -12.55 19.11 15.15
C LYS A 41 -13.55 18.45 14.20
N ASP A 42 -14.72 19.06 14.00
CA ASP A 42 -15.76 18.52 13.12
C ASP A 42 -15.27 18.41 11.67
N GLU A 43 -14.48 19.38 11.19
CA GLU A 43 -13.85 19.33 9.87
C GLU A 43 -12.85 18.16 9.75
N LEU A 44 -12.01 17.96 10.78
CA LEU A 44 -11.06 16.84 10.82
C LEU A 44 -11.78 15.49 10.88
N ASP A 45 -12.84 15.37 11.68
CA ASP A 45 -13.65 14.16 11.77
C ASP A 45 -14.31 13.82 10.43
N GLY A 46 -14.80 14.84 9.71
CA GLY A 46 -15.31 14.69 8.33
C GLY A 46 -14.23 14.17 7.36
N ARG A 47 -13.02 14.74 7.39
CA ARG A 47 -11.88 14.27 6.57
C ARG A 47 -11.47 12.84 6.91
N ILE A 48 -11.44 12.48 8.20
CA ILE A 48 -11.14 11.12 8.66
C ILE A 48 -12.18 10.14 8.15
N SER A 49 -13.47 10.49 8.18
CA SER A 49 -14.55 9.64 7.66
C SER A 49 -14.37 9.36 6.17
N LEU A 50 -14.12 10.41 5.37
CA LEU A 50 -13.87 10.28 3.93
C LEU A 50 -12.66 9.39 3.63
N LEU A 51 -11.55 9.55 4.37
CA LEU A 51 -10.36 8.72 4.21
C LEU A 51 -10.65 7.25 4.54
N LYS A 52 -11.42 6.97 5.60
CA LYS A 52 -11.83 5.60 5.95
C LYS A 52 -12.64 4.95 4.84
N GLU A 53 -13.60 5.68 4.25
CA GLU A 53 -14.40 5.18 3.12
C GLU A 53 -13.55 4.91 1.88
N LEU A 54 -12.62 5.80 1.55
CA LEU A 54 -11.70 5.61 0.42
C LEU A 54 -10.79 4.39 0.62
N ILE A 55 -10.27 4.21 1.84
CA ILE A 55 -9.48 3.01 2.19
C ILE A 55 -10.35 1.75 2.08
N GLN A 56 -11.59 1.78 2.55
CA GLN A 56 -12.50 0.64 2.44
C GLN A 56 -12.82 0.29 0.98
N LYS A 57 -13.11 1.29 0.14
CA LYS A 57 -13.29 1.10 -1.31
C LYS A 57 -12.04 0.52 -1.96
N LYS A 58 -10.84 1.04 -1.62
CA LYS A 58 -9.57 0.50 -2.12
C LYS A 58 -9.32 -0.95 -1.66
N ASN A 59 -9.62 -1.27 -0.40
CA ASN A 59 -9.44 -2.62 0.13
C ASN A 59 -10.46 -3.62 -0.44
N SER A 60 -11.63 -3.15 -0.89
CA SER A 60 -12.63 -3.98 -1.57
C SER A 60 -12.23 -4.36 -3.01
N LEU A 61 -11.23 -3.69 -3.60
CA LEU A 61 -10.62 -4.06 -4.89
C LEU A 61 -9.62 -5.22 -4.74
N GLU A 62 -9.98 -6.23 -3.96
CA GLU A 62 -9.21 -7.48 -3.86
C GLU A 62 -9.45 -8.30 -5.14
N ILE A 63 -8.43 -8.42 -5.99
CA ILE A 63 -8.55 -9.16 -7.25
C ILE A 63 -8.18 -10.61 -7.00
N LYS A 64 -9.19 -11.49 -7.04
CA LYS A 64 -8.99 -12.94 -6.93
C LYS A 64 -9.08 -13.61 -8.29
N TYR A 65 -8.14 -14.51 -8.60
CA TYR A 65 -8.24 -15.35 -9.78
C TYR A 65 -7.54 -16.71 -9.58
N PRO A 66 -8.01 -17.75 -10.27
CA PRO A 66 -7.34 -19.05 -10.28
C PRO A 66 -6.04 -18.98 -11.09
N ILE A 67 -5.02 -19.71 -10.66
CA ILE A 67 -3.76 -19.92 -11.38
C ILE A 67 -3.39 -21.41 -11.31
N VAL A 68 -2.64 -21.91 -12.29
CA VAL A 68 -2.10 -23.27 -12.32
C VAL A 68 -0.59 -23.18 -12.19
N LEU A 69 -0.01 -23.77 -11.14
CA LEU A 69 1.44 -23.80 -10.91
C LEU A 69 1.90 -25.26 -10.91
N GLY A 70 2.69 -25.65 -11.92
CA GLY A 70 3.22 -27.02 -12.08
C GLY A 70 2.17 -28.15 -12.01
N GLY A 71 0.90 -27.84 -12.29
CA GLY A 71 -0.22 -28.79 -12.23
C GLY A 71 -1.21 -28.59 -11.07
N ILE A 72 -0.88 -27.78 -10.04
CA ILE A 72 -1.82 -27.45 -8.95
C ILE A 72 -2.64 -26.21 -9.28
N LYS A 73 -3.97 -26.34 -9.22
CA LYS A 73 -4.91 -25.21 -9.25
C LYS A 73 -4.91 -24.52 -7.89
N CYS A 74 -4.39 -23.30 -7.81
CA CYS A 74 -4.48 -22.45 -6.62
C CYS A 74 -5.18 -21.13 -6.94
N ARG A 75 -5.51 -20.36 -5.89
CA ARG A 75 -6.12 -19.04 -6.03
C ARG A 75 -5.17 -17.98 -5.49
N ILE A 76 -4.91 -16.98 -6.32
CA ILE A 76 -4.17 -15.78 -5.93
C ILE A 76 -5.18 -14.72 -5.51
N SER A 77 -4.87 -14.03 -4.43
CA SER A 77 -5.48 -12.76 -4.07
C SER A 77 -4.47 -11.64 -4.23
N VAL A 78 -4.74 -10.69 -5.11
CA VAL A 78 -3.95 -9.45 -5.22
C VAL A 78 -4.58 -8.41 -4.30
N MET A 79 -3.81 -7.99 -3.31
CA MET A 79 -4.22 -7.02 -2.29
C MET A 79 -3.77 -5.60 -2.65
N ASN A 80 -2.66 -5.47 -3.38
CA ASN A 80 -2.15 -4.19 -3.85
C ASN A 80 -1.46 -4.38 -5.20
N MET A 81 -1.85 -3.59 -6.20
CA MET A 81 -1.20 -3.58 -7.52
C MET A 81 0.14 -2.84 -7.50
N GLY A 82 0.46 -2.12 -6.42
CA GLY A 82 1.69 -1.34 -6.33
C GLY A 82 1.62 -0.02 -7.08
N ASP A 83 2.78 0.55 -7.37
CA ASP A 83 2.94 1.79 -8.11
C ASP A 83 2.90 1.51 -9.62
N ILE A 84 1.71 1.66 -10.20
CA ILE A 84 1.48 1.42 -11.62
C ILE A 84 2.11 2.52 -12.48
N LYS A 85 2.21 3.76 -11.99
CA LYS A 85 2.77 4.89 -12.77
C LYS A 85 4.24 4.70 -13.08
N ASN A 86 4.96 4.06 -12.16
CA ASN A 86 6.38 3.74 -12.31
C ASN A 86 6.61 2.28 -12.69
N ALA A 87 5.60 1.61 -13.25
CA ALA A 87 5.70 0.22 -13.67
C ALA A 87 6.76 0.07 -14.78
N SER A 88 7.71 -0.84 -14.57
CA SER A 88 8.71 -1.17 -15.58
C SER A 88 8.28 -2.42 -16.34
N LYS A 89 8.14 -2.32 -17.66
CA LYS A 89 7.81 -3.48 -18.50
C LYS A 89 9.05 -4.37 -18.66
N MET A 90 8.91 -5.64 -18.33
CA MET A 90 9.97 -6.65 -18.35
C MET A 90 9.61 -7.77 -19.33
N TYR A 91 10.62 -8.37 -19.95
CA TYR A 91 10.46 -9.45 -20.93
C TYR A 91 11.17 -10.73 -20.47
N LEU A 92 10.63 -11.89 -20.84
CA LEU A 92 11.08 -13.23 -20.48
C LEU A 92 11.26 -14.06 -21.75
N SER A 93 12.40 -14.71 -21.90
CA SER A 93 12.70 -15.65 -23.00
C SER A 93 12.20 -17.05 -22.66
N GLU A 94 11.61 -17.76 -23.63
CA GLU A 94 11.21 -19.18 -23.50
C GLU A 94 12.44 -20.11 -23.27
N ASN A 95 13.63 -19.69 -23.68
CA ASN A 95 14.86 -20.51 -23.64
C ASN A 95 15.74 -20.27 -22.41
N ASP A 96 15.45 -19.22 -21.64
CA ASP A 96 16.14 -19.03 -20.36
C ASP A 96 15.35 -19.83 -19.33
N SER A 97 15.97 -20.87 -18.78
CA SER A 97 15.62 -21.40 -17.48
C SER A 97 15.75 -20.26 -16.47
N ILE A 98 14.65 -19.52 -16.24
CA ILE A 98 14.52 -18.38 -15.31
C ILE A 98 14.57 -18.92 -13.88
N ASN A 99 15.66 -19.59 -13.51
CA ASN A 99 15.84 -20.07 -12.16
C ASN A 99 16.57 -19.09 -11.25
N ASN A 100 17.37 -18.13 -11.72
CA ASN A 100 18.30 -17.53 -10.74
C ASN A 100 18.52 -16.02 -10.66
N ASN A 101 18.65 -15.27 -11.75
CA ASN A 101 19.25 -13.93 -11.58
C ASN A 101 18.25 -12.80 -11.79
N ILE A 102 17.87 -12.15 -10.69
CA ILE A 102 17.28 -10.79 -10.69
C ILE A 102 18.15 -9.85 -11.54
N GLU A 103 19.47 -10.09 -11.63
CA GLU A 103 20.38 -9.36 -12.51
C GLU A 103 20.17 -9.62 -14.01
N LYS A 104 19.74 -10.81 -14.44
CA LYS A 104 19.39 -11.05 -15.85
C LYS A 104 18.06 -10.37 -16.21
N LEU A 105 17.14 -10.27 -15.26
CA LEU A 105 15.89 -9.51 -15.41
C LEU A 105 16.12 -7.99 -15.53
N LYS A 106 17.29 -7.47 -15.14
CA LYS A 106 17.64 -6.05 -15.34
C LYS A 106 17.88 -5.67 -16.80
N VAL A 107 18.05 -6.64 -17.71
CA VAL A 107 18.57 -6.39 -19.06
C VAL A 107 17.52 -6.63 -20.15
N PHE A 108 16.35 -5.97 -20.09
CA PHE A 108 15.58 -5.66 -21.32
C PHE A 108 14.71 -4.41 -21.11
N ASN A 109 15.32 -3.34 -20.59
CA ASN A 109 14.67 -2.03 -20.52
C ASN A 109 14.85 -1.20 -21.81
N LEU A 110 14.97 -1.86 -22.97
CA LEU A 110 15.31 -1.20 -24.22
C LEU A 110 14.34 -1.60 -25.31
N ASN A 111 13.46 -0.66 -25.69
CA ASN A 111 12.86 -0.48 -27.02
C ASN A 111 12.93 -1.70 -27.98
N LEU A 112 12.38 -2.84 -27.57
CA LEU A 112 12.30 -4.01 -28.43
C LEU A 112 11.20 -3.76 -29.45
N SER A 113 11.50 -3.96 -30.74
CA SER A 113 10.47 -3.89 -31.76
C SER A 113 9.50 -5.06 -31.60
N GLU A 114 8.24 -4.92 -32.02
CA GLU A 114 7.28 -6.04 -32.00
C GLU A 114 7.80 -7.27 -32.76
N LYS A 115 8.66 -7.03 -33.76
CA LYS A 115 9.33 -8.08 -34.54
C LYS A 115 10.30 -8.90 -33.69
N ASP A 116 11.06 -8.25 -32.82
CA ASP A 116 12.02 -8.91 -31.92
C ASP A 116 11.31 -9.73 -30.83
N ILE A 117 10.19 -9.22 -30.32
CA ILE A 117 9.35 -9.92 -29.35
C ILE A 117 8.77 -11.21 -29.96
N ARG A 118 8.23 -11.13 -31.19
CA ARG A 118 7.65 -12.28 -31.90
C ARG A 118 8.71 -13.31 -32.29
N ASN A 119 9.84 -12.85 -32.81
CA ASN A 119 10.92 -13.73 -33.25
C ASN A 119 11.54 -14.54 -32.09
N ASN A 120 11.63 -13.93 -30.90
CA ASN A 120 12.20 -14.56 -29.72
C ASN A 120 11.15 -15.18 -28.78
N LYS A 121 9.86 -15.17 -29.17
CA LYS A 121 8.73 -15.63 -28.36
C LYS A 121 8.76 -15.14 -26.91
N LEU A 122 9.06 -13.84 -26.73
CA LEU A 122 9.20 -13.29 -25.39
C LEU A 122 7.83 -13.11 -24.74
N SER A 123 7.63 -13.63 -23.52
CA SER A 123 6.51 -13.23 -22.67
C SER A 123 6.88 -11.97 -21.89
N HIS A 124 5.90 -11.18 -21.44
CA HIS A 124 6.18 -9.94 -20.71
C HIS A 124 5.37 -9.81 -19.42
N PHE A 125 5.87 -9.03 -18.48
CA PHE A 125 5.16 -8.65 -17.27
C PHE A 125 5.56 -7.25 -16.82
N TYR A 126 4.82 -6.67 -15.89
CA TYR A 126 5.17 -5.40 -15.26
C TYR A 126 5.80 -5.62 -13.89
N TYR A 127 6.98 -5.06 -13.68
CA TYR A 127 7.57 -4.96 -12.35
C TYR A 127 6.93 -3.79 -11.60
N LEU A 128 6.17 -4.14 -10.56
CA LEU A 128 5.29 -3.22 -9.84
C LEU A 128 5.79 -3.05 -8.41
N ASN A 129 6.49 -1.94 -8.13
CA ASN A 129 6.96 -1.68 -6.76
C ASN A 129 5.78 -1.57 -5.79
N ASN A 130 5.91 -2.11 -4.58
CA ASN A 130 4.85 -2.25 -3.58
C ASN A 130 3.69 -3.18 -3.98
N PHE A 131 3.86 -4.01 -5.00
CA PHE A 131 2.90 -5.07 -5.30
C PHE A 131 2.77 -6.05 -4.13
N LEU A 132 1.56 -6.49 -3.86
CA LEU A 132 1.22 -7.40 -2.77
C LEU A 132 0.19 -8.42 -3.25
N SER A 133 0.56 -9.70 -3.21
CA SER A 133 -0.37 -10.80 -3.37
C SER A 133 -0.28 -11.80 -2.23
N LYS A 134 -1.37 -12.53 -2.01
CA LYS A 134 -1.51 -13.57 -0.98
C LYS A 134 -2.07 -14.83 -1.60
N ARG A 135 -1.65 -15.98 -1.08
CA ARG A 135 -2.17 -17.29 -1.48
C ARG A 135 -2.05 -18.29 -0.34
N LYS A 136 -2.83 -19.37 -0.44
CA LYS A 136 -2.67 -20.55 0.41
C LYS A 136 -1.92 -21.61 -0.37
N VAL A 137 -0.85 -22.11 0.23
CA VAL A 137 -0.14 -23.30 -0.26
C VAL A 137 -0.34 -24.42 0.74
N THR A 138 -0.42 -25.65 0.25
CA THR A 138 -0.47 -26.84 1.11
C THR A 138 0.94 -27.39 1.24
N PHE A 139 1.38 -27.66 2.46
CA PHE A 139 2.69 -28.20 2.83
C PHE A 139 2.51 -29.15 4.01
N ASP A 140 2.94 -30.42 3.88
CA ASP A 140 2.78 -31.46 4.91
C ASP A 140 1.37 -31.50 5.53
N ASP A 141 0.33 -31.56 4.69
CA ASP A 141 -1.10 -31.51 5.06
C ASP A 141 -1.55 -30.23 5.81
N LYS A 142 -0.68 -29.24 5.99
CA LYS A 142 -0.99 -27.93 6.56
C LYS A 142 -1.17 -26.90 5.46
N LYS A 143 -2.13 -25.99 5.65
CA LYS A 143 -2.32 -24.84 4.76
C LYS A 143 -1.55 -23.65 5.33
N LEU A 144 -0.56 -23.18 4.59
CA LEU A 144 0.23 -22.00 4.92
C LEU A 144 -0.28 -20.80 4.11
N ASN A 145 -0.51 -19.65 4.77
CA ASN A 145 -0.69 -18.41 4.01
C ASN A 145 0.66 -17.81 3.64
N ILE A 146 0.87 -17.66 2.34
CA ILE A 146 2.05 -17.05 1.75
C ILE A 146 1.68 -15.66 1.26
N THR A 147 2.51 -14.69 1.59
CA THR A 147 2.41 -13.32 1.11
C THR A 147 3.61 -13.03 0.22
N CYS A 148 3.36 -12.61 -1.01
CA CYS A 148 4.35 -12.24 -2.02
C CYS A 148 4.36 -10.71 -2.16
N LYS A 149 5.54 -10.10 -2.07
CA LYS A 149 5.72 -8.64 -2.11
C LYS A 149 6.82 -8.27 -3.07
N ILE A 150 6.62 -7.20 -3.83
CA ILE A 150 7.70 -6.55 -4.57
C ILE A 150 8.05 -5.27 -3.82
N THR A 151 9.32 -5.15 -3.42
CA THR A 151 9.85 -3.98 -2.73
C THR A 151 10.89 -3.29 -3.60
N LEU A 152 11.35 -2.11 -3.16
CA LEU A 152 12.48 -1.41 -3.79
C LEU A 152 13.75 -2.27 -3.84
N SER A 153 13.94 -3.14 -2.84
CA SER A 153 15.09 -4.04 -2.74
C SER A 153 14.92 -5.36 -3.50
N GLY A 154 13.76 -5.59 -4.13
CA GLY A 154 13.46 -6.81 -4.86
C GLY A 154 12.20 -7.55 -4.38
N PRO A 155 11.92 -8.72 -4.97
CA PRO A 155 10.85 -9.61 -4.55
C PRO A 155 11.14 -10.25 -3.18
N VAL A 156 10.08 -10.43 -2.40
CA VAL A 156 10.10 -10.99 -1.05
C VAL A 156 8.91 -11.92 -0.87
N ILE A 157 9.15 -13.10 -0.31
CA ILE A 157 8.11 -14.02 0.12
C ILE A 157 8.10 -14.06 1.65
N THR A 158 6.93 -13.99 2.27
CA THR A 158 6.77 -14.15 3.72
C THR A 158 5.68 -15.17 4.03
N CYS A 159 5.96 -16.05 4.99
CA CYS A 159 4.99 -17.02 5.52
C CYS A 159 4.44 -16.55 6.88
N GLU A 160 3.29 -17.11 7.31
CA GLU A 160 2.64 -16.76 8.58
C GLU A 160 3.50 -16.98 9.82
N ASN A 161 4.45 -17.91 9.76
CA ASN A 161 5.44 -18.14 10.81
C ASN A 161 6.53 -17.05 10.90
N LYS A 162 6.34 -15.92 10.21
CA LYS A 162 7.29 -14.80 10.07
C LYS A 162 8.59 -15.15 9.36
N LYS A 163 8.70 -16.34 8.73
CA LYS A 163 9.83 -16.65 7.86
C LYS A 163 9.74 -15.83 6.58
N GLU A 164 10.88 -15.32 6.14
CA GLU A 164 11.01 -14.42 5.00
C GLU A 164 12.13 -14.91 4.07
N TRP A 165 11.84 -14.94 2.77
CA TRP A 165 12.80 -15.22 1.71
C TRP A 165 12.96 -13.99 0.83
N LYS A 166 14.20 -13.51 0.71
CA LYS A 166 14.57 -12.31 -0.07
C LYS A 166 15.99 -12.41 -0.60
N GLY A 167 16.34 -11.49 -1.50
CA GLY A 167 17.67 -11.38 -2.08
C GLY A 167 17.89 -12.34 -3.25
N GLU A 168 19.14 -12.64 -3.53
CA GLU A 168 19.52 -13.57 -4.59
C GLU A 168 19.09 -15.00 -4.27
N ASN A 169 18.56 -15.67 -5.30
CA ASN A 169 18.00 -17.03 -5.24
C ASN A 169 16.91 -17.20 -4.17
N PHE A 170 16.19 -16.13 -3.82
CA PHE A 170 15.13 -16.19 -2.81
C PHE A 170 14.07 -17.25 -3.12
N PHE A 171 13.77 -17.41 -4.40
CA PHE A 171 12.74 -18.33 -4.86
C PHE A 171 13.21 -19.78 -4.79
N GLU A 172 14.45 -20.06 -5.17
CA GLU A 172 15.03 -21.42 -5.01
C GLU A 172 15.09 -21.82 -3.53
N LYS A 173 15.51 -20.90 -2.65
CA LYS A 173 15.51 -21.13 -1.20
C LYS A 173 14.10 -21.37 -0.65
N PHE A 174 13.10 -20.73 -1.25
CA PHE A 174 11.71 -20.93 -0.89
C PHE A 174 11.21 -22.30 -1.35
N THR A 175 11.46 -22.69 -2.61
CA THR A 175 11.02 -23.98 -3.18
C THR A 175 11.80 -25.18 -2.66
N SER A 176 13.04 -25.02 -2.19
CA SER A 176 13.79 -26.11 -1.58
C SER A 176 13.35 -26.43 -0.16
N GLU A 177 12.78 -25.45 0.54
CA GLU A 177 12.31 -25.60 1.92
C GLU A 177 10.81 -25.90 2.00
N ILE A 178 10.04 -25.43 1.02
CA ILE A 178 8.63 -25.74 0.88
C ILE A 178 8.51 -26.67 -0.31
N ASP A 179 8.18 -27.93 -0.03
CA ASP A 179 7.97 -29.01 -1.00
C ASP A 179 6.72 -28.72 -1.86
N PHE A 180 6.87 -27.71 -2.72
CA PHE A 180 5.84 -27.17 -3.59
C PHE A 180 6.29 -27.38 -5.02
N VAL A 181 5.42 -28.07 -5.75
CA VAL A 181 5.39 -28.31 -7.20
C VAL A 181 6.53 -27.65 -7.98
N GLU A 182 7.44 -28.53 -8.37
CA GLU A 182 8.46 -28.33 -9.39
C GLU A 182 7.87 -27.55 -10.59
N GLU A 183 8.66 -26.65 -11.17
CA GLU A 183 8.40 -25.97 -12.47
C GLU A 183 7.71 -24.58 -12.48
N SER A 184 7.25 -24.02 -11.36
CA SER A 184 6.75 -22.63 -11.41
C SER A 184 7.87 -21.61 -11.25
N ASN A 185 7.87 -20.53 -12.07
CA ASN A 185 8.78 -19.41 -11.85
C ASN A 185 8.19 -18.43 -10.80
N TRP A 186 9.04 -17.61 -10.18
CA TRP A 186 8.58 -16.70 -9.12
C TRP A 186 7.58 -15.64 -9.61
N ILE A 187 7.63 -15.27 -10.89
CA ILE A 187 6.78 -14.21 -11.48
C ILE A 187 5.34 -14.72 -11.59
N ASP A 188 5.18 -15.95 -12.06
CA ASP A 188 3.92 -16.68 -12.10
C ASP A 188 3.45 -17.00 -10.67
N PHE A 189 4.38 -17.41 -9.82
CA PHE A 189 4.14 -17.56 -8.38
C PHE A 189 3.78 -16.23 -7.70
N PHE A 190 4.02 -15.06 -8.27
CA PHE A 190 3.52 -13.79 -7.71
C PHE A 190 2.17 -13.41 -8.32
N GLY A 191 1.85 -13.98 -9.48
CA GLY A 191 0.66 -13.72 -10.28
C GLY A 191 0.85 -12.64 -11.34
N LEU A 192 2.08 -12.16 -11.55
CA LEU A 192 2.35 -11.00 -12.41
C LEU A 192 2.15 -11.32 -13.90
N LEU A 193 2.21 -12.60 -14.29
CA LEU A 193 1.89 -13.05 -15.65
C LEU A 193 0.38 -13.10 -15.94
N SER A 194 -0.47 -12.86 -14.94
CA SER A 194 -1.92 -12.88 -15.13
C SER A 194 -2.34 -11.87 -16.21
N PRO A 195 -3.06 -12.31 -17.27
CA PRO A 195 -3.57 -11.40 -18.30
C PRO A 195 -4.40 -10.26 -17.72
N LYS A 196 -5.14 -10.53 -16.63
CA LYS A 196 -5.95 -9.53 -15.93
C LYS A 196 -5.10 -8.43 -15.29
N ILE A 197 -3.97 -8.79 -14.69
CA ILE A 197 -3.03 -7.81 -14.11
C ILE A 197 -2.40 -6.98 -15.22
N ASN A 198 -1.88 -7.65 -16.26
CA ASN A 198 -1.26 -6.97 -17.40
C ASN A 198 -2.23 -6.02 -18.12
N GLN A 199 -3.50 -6.40 -18.28
CA GLN A 199 -4.55 -5.55 -18.85
C GLN A 199 -4.85 -4.34 -17.94
N MET A 200 -4.94 -4.55 -16.63
CA MET A 200 -5.17 -3.44 -15.69
C MET A 200 -4.03 -2.43 -15.68
N VAL A 201 -2.78 -2.90 -15.73
CA VAL A 201 -1.60 -2.04 -15.77
C VAL A 201 -1.50 -1.29 -17.10
N SER A 202 -1.65 -1.99 -18.23
CA SER A 202 -1.59 -1.36 -19.57
C SER A 202 -2.65 -0.29 -19.74
N ASN A 203 -3.92 -0.60 -19.44
CA ASN A 203 -4.99 0.40 -19.48
C ASN A 203 -4.62 1.64 -18.66
N HIS A 204 -4.03 1.47 -17.47
CA HIS A 204 -3.70 2.60 -16.61
C HIS A 204 -2.54 3.46 -17.13
N LEU A 205 -1.60 2.85 -17.86
CA LEU A 205 -0.46 3.53 -18.50
C LEU A 205 -0.88 4.26 -19.78
N ASP A 206 -1.86 3.74 -20.52
CA ASP A 206 -2.37 4.37 -21.74
C ASP A 206 -3.17 5.65 -21.46
N PHE A 207 -3.69 5.82 -20.23
CA PHE A 207 -4.44 7.00 -19.78
C PHE A 207 -3.61 8.03 -18.99
N SER A 208 -2.31 7.78 -18.77
CA SER A 208 -1.42 8.67 -18.00
C SER A 208 -0.45 9.43 -18.87
#